data_AF-A0A6P2F2P5-F1
#
_entry.id   AF-A0A6P2F2P5-F1
#
_cell.length_a   1.000
_cell.length_b   1.000
_cell.length_c   1.000
_cell.angle_alpha   90.00
_cell.angle_beta   90.00
_cell.angle_gamma   90.00
#
_symmetry.space_group_name_H-M   'P 1'
#
loop_
_entity.id
_entity.type
_entity.pdbx_description
1 polymer ?
#
loop_
_entity_poly.entity_id
_entity_poly.type
_entity_poly.pdbx_seq_one_letter_code
_entity_poly.pdbx_strand_id
1 'polypeptide(L)'
;MSNFQRLDTLPPFVHMTAEDARAGKTTDLLMWSAPFDPPAIGDTIRIRINAIGLAKVTAYASMDGYLGVMAAPIDPPDWWIKQNGKPSPTNDGLCFGAEIALT
;
A
#
# COMPACT_ATOMS: atom_id res chain seq x y z
N MET A 1 11.70 -16.12 -3.98
CA MET A 1 12.06 -14.76 -4.43
C MET A 1 10.79 -13.94 -4.29
N SER A 2 10.80 -12.83 -3.54
CA SER A 2 9.61 -11.98 -3.42
C SER A 2 9.35 -11.31 -4.77
N ASN A 3 8.12 -11.37 -5.27
CA ASN A 3 7.75 -10.85 -6.59
C ASN A 3 7.23 -9.41 -6.48
N PHE A 4 8.08 -8.51 -5.96
CA PHE A 4 7.76 -7.09 -5.86
C PHE A 4 7.87 -6.42 -7.23
N GLN A 5 6.85 -5.65 -7.60
CA GLN A 5 6.87 -4.79 -8.78
C GLN A 5 6.22 -3.45 -8.44
N ARG A 6 6.92 -2.34 -8.73
CA ARG A 6 6.36 -0.99 -8.68
C ARG A 6 5.60 -0.69 -9.98
N LEU A 7 4.47 0.00 -9.88
CA LEU A 7 3.54 0.25 -10.97
C LEU A 7 3.12 1.72 -10.99
N ASP A 8 3.24 2.37 -12.15
CA ASP A 8 2.90 3.79 -12.32
C ASP A 8 1.43 4.02 -12.70
N THR A 9 0.69 2.93 -12.96
CA THR A 9 -0.74 2.95 -13.27
C THR A 9 -1.45 1.87 -12.46
N LEU A 10 -2.74 2.08 -12.18
CA LEU A 10 -3.55 1.13 -11.43
C LEU A 10 -3.82 -0.09 -12.33
N PRO A 11 -3.29 -1.29 -12.00
CA PRO A 11 -3.57 -2.50 -12.76
C PRO A 11 -5.01 -2.98 -12.51
N PRO A 12 -5.54 -3.89 -13.34
CA PRO A 12 -6.74 -4.64 -13.02
C PRO A 12 -6.60 -5.39 -11.68
N PHE A 13 -7.62 -5.30 -10.84
CA PHE A 13 -7.61 -5.88 -9.50
C PHE A 13 -9.00 -6.39 -9.11
N VAL A 14 -9.05 -7.14 -8.02
CA VAL A 14 -10.30 -7.54 -7.35
C VAL A 14 -10.24 -7.15 -5.88
N HIS A 15 -11.39 -6.80 -5.31
CA HIS A 15 -11.50 -6.68 -3.85
C HIS A 15 -11.43 -8.08 -3.22
N MET A 16 -10.55 -8.22 -2.24
CA MET A 16 -10.37 -9.42 -1.45
C MET A 16 -10.89 -9.15 -0.04
N THR A 17 -12.00 -9.79 0.32
CA THR A 17 -12.55 -9.67 1.67
C THR A 17 -11.75 -10.52 2.66
N ALA A 18 -11.89 -10.24 3.96
CA ALA A 18 -11.33 -11.11 4.99
C ALA A 18 -11.93 -12.53 4.97
N GLU A 19 -13.13 -12.72 4.43
CA GLU A 19 -13.73 -14.03 4.22
C GLU A 19 -13.08 -14.77 3.06
N ASP A 20 -12.92 -14.12 1.92
CA ASP A 20 -12.24 -14.69 0.75
C ASP A 20 -10.81 -15.13 1.08
N ALA A 21 -10.07 -14.32 1.86
CA ALA A 21 -8.72 -14.66 2.33
C ALA A 21 -8.73 -15.89 3.26
N ARG A 22 -9.69 -16.00 4.19
CA ARG A 22 -9.85 -17.18 5.06
C ARG A 22 -10.26 -18.44 4.30
N ALA A 23 -11.02 -18.28 3.22
CA ALA A 23 -11.44 -19.37 2.34
C ALA A 23 -10.32 -19.84 1.38
N GLY A 24 -9.17 -19.16 1.36
CA GLY A 24 -8.06 -19.49 0.45
C GLY A 24 -8.40 -19.24 -1.01
N LYS A 25 -9.27 -18.26 -1.30
CA LYS A 25 -9.66 -17.91 -2.67
C LYS A 25 -8.44 -17.47 -3.47
N THR A 26 -8.27 -18.08 -4.64
CA THR A 26 -7.22 -17.71 -5.60
C THR A 26 -7.82 -16.94 -6.78
N THR A 27 -7.00 -16.12 -7.42
CA THR A 27 -7.37 -15.34 -8.60
C THR A 27 -6.12 -15.03 -9.42
N ASP A 28 -6.30 -14.84 -10.72
CA ASP A 28 -5.23 -14.39 -11.63
C ASP A 28 -5.03 -12.87 -11.58
N LEU A 29 -5.91 -12.13 -10.90
CA LEU A 29 -5.83 -10.68 -10.72
C LEU A 29 -5.19 -10.31 -9.38
N LEU A 30 -4.68 -9.09 -9.27
CA LEU A 30 -4.13 -8.61 -8.00
C LEU A 30 -5.24 -8.38 -6.97
N MET A 31 -4.95 -8.74 -5.73
CA MET A 31 -5.91 -8.67 -4.62
C MET A 31 -5.76 -7.37 -3.85
N TRP A 32 -6.82 -6.57 -3.80
CA TRP A 32 -6.89 -5.36 -2.99
C TRP A 32 -7.65 -5.62 -1.68
N SER A 33 -7.02 -5.30 -0.54
CA SER A 33 -7.49 -5.72 0.79
C SER A 33 -8.31 -4.69 1.56
N ALA A 34 -8.71 -3.56 0.94
CA ALA A 34 -9.62 -2.60 1.54
C ALA A 34 -11.04 -2.67 0.92
N PRO A 35 -12.07 -2.24 1.66
CA PRO A 35 -13.44 -2.15 1.13
C PRO A 35 -13.67 -0.91 0.24
N PHE A 36 -12.74 0.03 0.20
CA PHE A 36 -12.76 1.22 -0.67
C PHE A 36 -11.79 1.04 -1.84
N ASP A 37 -11.94 1.82 -2.92
CA ASP A 37 -11.05 1.73 -4.09
C ASP A 37 -9.61 2.15 -3.78
N PRO A 38 -8.58 1.58 -4.44
CA PRO A 38 -7.21 2.03 -4.31
C PRO A 38 -7.10 3.56 -4.51
N PRO A 39 -6.51 4.31 -3.56
CA PRO A 39 -6.38 5.76 -3.67
C PRO A 39 -5.44 6.15 -4.82
N ALA A 40 -5.69 7.29 -5.45
CA ALA A 40 -4.94 7.72 -6.61
C ALA A 40 -3.51 8.13 -6.25
N ILE A 41 -2.60 8.07 -7.23
CA ILE A 41 -1.26 8.67 -7.07
C ILE A 41 -1.42 10.16 -6.81
N GLY A 42 -0.83 10.65 -5.72
CA GLY A 42 -1.00 12.00 -5.25
C GLY A 42 -2.11 12.17 -4.19
N ASP A 43 -2.88 11.15 -3.83
CA ASP A 43 -3.81 11.26 -2.71
C ASP A 43 -3.08 11.19 -1.36
N THR A 44 -3.69 11.79 -0.34
CA THR A 44 -3.25 11.67 1.04
C THR A 44 -4.03 10.53 1.71
N ILE A 45 -3.30 9.68 2.41
CA ILE A 45 -3.86 8.54 3.15
C ILE A 45 -3.31 8.55 4.57
N ARG A 46 -3.97 7.81 5.47
CA ARG A 46 -3.44 7.51 6.81
C ARG A 46 -2.98 6.06 6.88
N ILE A 47 -1.69 5.84 7.08
CA ILE A 47 -1.10 4.54 7.41
C ILE A 47 -1.36 4.27 8.90
N ARG A 48 -2.05 3.17 9.19
CA ARG A 48 -2.53 2.82 10.55
C ARG A 48 -1.55 1.97 11.34
N ILE A 49 -0.55 1.40 10.68
CA ILE A 49 0.46 0.54 11.30
C ILE A 49 1.68 1.36 11.74
N ASN A 50 2.36 0.89 12.79
CA ASN A 50 3.63 1.43 13.30
C ASN A 50 3.65 2.94 13.59
N ALA A 51 2.48 3.54 13.85
CA ALA A 51 2.33 4.98 14.08
C ALA A 51 2.95 5.88 12.99
N ILE A 52 2.96 5.42 11.72
CA ILE A 52 3.53 6.18 10.59
C ILE A 52 2.70 7.44 10.29
N GLY A 53 1.38 7.35 10.37
CA GLY A 53 0.50 8.52 10.23
C GLY A 53 0.18 8.88 8.77
N LEU A 54 0.15 10.17 8.45
CA LEU A 54 -0.25 10.64 7.12
C LEU A 54 0.86 10.41 6.09
N ALA A 55 0.47 10.00 4.89
CA ALA A 55 1.38 9.75 3.78
C ALA A 55 0.76 10.16 2.44
N LYS A 56 1.61 10.44 1.46
CA LYS A 56 1.23 10.72 0.08
C LYS A 56 1.43 9.47 -0.75
N VAL A 57 0.41 9.06 -1.51
CA VAL A 57 0.54 7.97 -2.48
C VAL A 57 1.46 8.40 -3.62
N THR A 58 2.45 7.58 -3.94
CA THR A 58 3.51 7.89 -4.91
C THR A 58 3.54 6.90 -6.09
N ALA A 59 3.01 5.70 -5.92
CA ALA A 59 2.83 4.69 -6.96
C ALA A 59 1.88 3.58 -6.46
N TYR A 60 1.57 2.63 -7.34
CA TYR A 60 1.04 1.33 -6.94
C TYR A 60 2.16 0.29 -6.90
N ALA A 61 1.88 -0.88 -6.34
CA ALA A 61 2.79 -2.00 -6.38
C ALA A 61 2.06 -3.33 -6.29
N SER A 62 2.65 -4.38 -6.87
CA SER A 62 2.25 -5.75 -6.60
C SER A 62 3.29 -6.44 -5.73
N MET A 63 2.84 -7.23 -4.77
CA MET A 63 3.71 -8.12 -3.99
C MET A 63 2.95 -9.42 -3.69
N ASP A 64 3.50 -10.53 -4.15
CA ASP A 64 2.99 -11.89 -3.86
C ASP A 64 1.47 -12.05 -4.10
N GLY A 65 0.97 -11.48 -5.21
CA GLY A 65 -0.43 -11.54 -5.63
C GLY A 65 -1.34 -10.44 -5.07
N TYR A 66 -0.82 -9.57 -4.20
CA TYR A 66 -1.58 -8.46 -3.64
C TYR A 66 -1.26 -7.13 -4.34
N LEU A 67 -2.28 -6.31 -4.50
CA LEU A 67 -2.15 -4.90 -4.86
C LEU A 67 -1.91 -4.08 -3.59
N GLY A 68 -0.90 -3.23 -3.61
CA GLY A 68 -0.62 -2.22 -2.60
C GLY A 68 -0.40 -0.85 -3.24
N VAL A 69 -0.25 0.14 -2.36
CA VAL A 69 0.20 1.48 -2.72
C VAL A 69 1.60 1.71 -2.16
N MET A 70 2.44 2.40 -2.92
CA MET A 70 3.66 3.00 -2.39
C MET A 70 3.29 4.35 -1.79
N ALA A 71 3.76 4.64 -0.58
CA ALA A 71 3.42 5.86 0.13
C ALA A 71 4.62 6.47 0.87
N ALA A 72 4.83 7.77 0.66
CA ALA A 72 5.85 8.56 1.35
C ALA A 72 5.21 9.26 2.58
N PRO A 73 5.65 8.97 3.81
CA PRO A 73 5.15 9.65 5.00
C PRO A 73 5.37 11.17 4.94
N ILE A 74 4.40 11.94 5.42
CA ILE A 74 4.49 13.41 5.49
C ILE A 74 5.30 13.85 6.72
N ASP A 75 5.03 13.24 7.87
CA ASP A 75 5.70 13.49 9.15
C ASP A 75 5.94 12.15 9.86
N PRO A 76 6.95 11.37 9.41
CA PRO A 76 7.20 10.05 9.97
C PRO A 76 7.83 10.12 11.37
N PRO A 77 7.67 9.05 12.17
CA PRO A 77 8.40 8.91 13.43
C PRO A 77 9.92 8.78 13.21
N ASP A 78 10.72 9.21 14.19
CA ASP A 78 12.19 9.21 14.14
C ASP A 78 12.81 7.86 13.75
N TRP A 79 12.22 6.75 14.21
CA TRP A 79 12.70 5.41 13.89
C TRP A 79 12.63 5.13 12.39
N TRP A 80 11.60 5.64 11.70
CA TRP A 80 11.42 5.45 10.27
C TRP A 80 12.49 6.23 9.50
N ILE A 81 12.77 7.46 9.93
CA ILE A 81 13.83 8.29 9.34
C ILE A 81 15.20 7.64 9.52
N LYS A 82 15.48 7.10 10.72
CA LYS A 82 16.73 6.41 11.00
C LYS A 82 16.94 5.18 10.11
N GLN A 83 15.87 4.48 9.75
CA GLN A 83 15.93 3.27 8.94
C GLN A 83 15.94 3.55 7.42
N ASN A 84 15.14 4.50 6.96
CA ASN A 84 14.85 4.71 5.54
C ASN A 84 15.41 6.05 4.99
N GLY A 85 15.89 6.94 5.86
CA GLY A 85 16.25 8.31 5.52
C GLY A 85 15.05 9.26 5.56
N LYS A 86 15.23 10.52 5.11
CA LYS A 86 14.12 11.48 5.01
C LYS A 86 13.13 11.04 3.92
N PRO A 87 11.81 11.13 4.12
CA PRO A 87 10.83 10.72 3.12
C PRO A 87 11.05 11.36 1.75
N SER A 88 10.96 10.53 0.72
CA SER A 88 10.96 10.89 -0.69
C SER A 88 10.21 9.82 -1.50
N PRO A 89 9.88 10.09 -2.77
CA PRO A 89 9.30 9.06 -3.64
C PRO A 89 10.23 7.87 -3.93
N THR A 90 11.50 7.91 -3.51
CA THR A 90 12.49 6.85 -3.76
C THR A 90 12.76 5.97 -2.53
N ASN A 91 12.18 6.29 -1.38
CA ASN A 91 12.23 5.48 -0.15
C ASN A 91 10.85 5.34 0.51
N ASP A 92 9.80 5.37 -0.31
CA ASP A 92 8.43 5.15 0.10
C ASP A 92 8.20 3.70 0.56
N GLY A 93 7.19 3.53 1.44
CA GLY A 93 6.82 2.23 1.97
C GLY A 93 5.69 1.61 1.15
N LEU A 94 5.75 0.28 0.97
CA LEU A 94 4.60 -0.50 0.51
C LEU A 94 3.57 -0.58 1.63
N CYS A 95 2.32 -0.27 1.31
CA CYS A 95 1.18 -0.45 2.20
C CYS A 95 0.03 -1.14 1.46
N PHE A 96 -0.59 -2.10 2.11
CA PHE A 96 -1.78 -2.78 1.61
C PHE A 96 -3.06 -2.07 2.07
N GLY A 97 -4.17 -2.26 1.33
CA GLY A 97 -5.45 -1.63 1.65
C GLY A 97 -5.90 -1.80 3.10
N ALA A 98 -5.69 -2.99 3.68
CA ALA A 98 -5.99 -3.26 5.09
C ALA A 98 -5.18 -2.42 6.10
N GLU A 99 -4.05 -1.85 5.70
CA GLU A 99 -3.15 -1.07 6.57
C GLU A 99 -3.45 0.43 6.55
N ILE A 100 -4.31 0.89 5.64
CA ILE A 100 -4.53 2.31 5.36
C ILE A 100 -5.99 2.73 5.56
N ALA A 101 -6.21 4.04 5.69
CA ALA A 101 -7.54 4.66 5.65
C ALA A 101 -7.50 5.91 4.77
N LEU A 102 -8.63 6.21 4.13
CA LEU A 102 -8.85 7.48 3.43
C LEU A 102 -8.95 8.61 4.46
N THR A 103 -8.46 9.80 4.09
CA THR A 103 -8.51 11.02 4.92
C THR A 103 -9.68 11.91 4.57
#